data_AF-A0A852J278-F1
#
_entry.id   AF-A0A852J278-F1
#
_cell.length_a   1.000
_cell.length_b   1.000
_cell.length_c   1.000
_cell.angle_alpha   90.00
_cell.angle_beta   90.00
_cell.angle_gamma   90.00
#
_symmetry.space_group_name_H-M   'P 1'
#
loop_
_entity.id
_entity.type
_entity.pdbx_description
1 polymer ?
#
loop_
_entity_poly.entity_id
_entity_poly.type
_entity_poly.pdbx_seq_one_letter_code
_entity_poly.pdbx_strand_id
1 'polypeptide(L)'
;DIYSTIKKSQQNGKIPRFRRVRGGGELYTSDTVMQNPQFVKATTLRHEEPHQDKIYYFFREDNPDKSPEAPRNISRVAQLCKEDKGGTSSLSASKWTTFLKATLICVDPITKGNFNWLQDVFFVPAGDWRRSKVYGLFTNTWGSSAVCVYSFEDIDKVFRTSKLKGYHGPNPEVKPGQCVSSGQHTPSETFKIADSHPEVEDRVEPLSPTKSPLFHNKHRYQKIGVHEVAAGDGRRYNVLYLATDKGSIHKIVELPDGVQNIMELQVFPKKDPIQSMILDHKRAVLYVGSNRKVVEIPMDMCRVYRSKCDSCLLARDPYCGWHNGTCQSVYLHREVLQNLNLDPWGGKCQKGDVKEADDYQNITVVPFSRYFLNCPIESHYATYNWYHNDSLIKTCNTTHPQQDCLHFIQNVSHLHYGHYVCISEEDGFRQALVKERLLNQLRFMSQKGQATITFASWLQLLLVVLLLELFH
;
A
#
# COMPACT_ATOMS: atom_id res chain seq x y z
N ASP A 1 -8.03 32.51 -3.56
CA ASP A 1 -8.45 32.41 -2.15
C ASP A 1 -7.58 31.45 -1.36
N ILE A 2 -7.41 31.68 -0.06
CA ILE A 2 -6.72 30.80 0.88
C ILE A 2 -7.72 30.35 1.94
N TYR A 3 -7.76 29.05 2.20
CA TYR A 3 -8.60 28.43 3.21
C TYR A 3 -7.76 27.84 4.33
N SER A 4 -8.21 27.95 5.57
CA SER A 4 -7.47 27.45 6.72
C SER A 4 -8.36 27.04 7.87
N THR A 5 -7.92 26.01 8.59
CA THR A 5 -8.52 25.53 9.84
C THR A 5 -7.77 26.02 11.08
N ILE A 6 -6.60 26.65 10.89
CA ILE A 6 -5.73 27.14 11.95
C ILE A 6 -6.42 28.31 12.66
N LYS A 7 -6.31 28.34 13.99
CA LYS A 7 -6.81 29.45 14.81
C LYS A 7 -6.00 30.71 14.53
N LYS A 8 -6.67 31.85 14.33
CA LYS A 8 -6.02 33.15 14.16
C LYS A 8 -5.27 33.65 15.39
N SER A 9 -5.74 33.29 16.59
CA SER A 9 -5.13 33.64 17.86
C SER A 9 -5.15 32.43 18.80
N GLN A 10 -4.12 32.30 19.64
CA GLN A 10 -4.09 31.29 20.70
C GLN A 10 -5.21 31.51 21.74
N GLN A 11 -5.69 32.75 21.89
CA GLN A 11 -6.82 33.09 22.75
C GLN A 11 -8.19 32.77 22.14
N ASN A 12 -8.27 32.43 20.84
CA ASN A 12 -9.54 32.03 20.24
C ASN A 12 -10.07 30.76 20.91
N GLY A 13 -11.39 30.74 21.13
CA GLY A 13 -12.11 29.67 21.81
C GLY A 13 -11.82 28.25 21.29
N LYS A 14 -12.31 27.25 22.02
CA LYS A 14 -12.00 25.83 21.76
C LYS A 14 -12.57 25.31 20.43
N ILE A 15 -13.48 26.03 19.78
CA ILE A 15 -14.20 25.60 18.57
C ILE A 15 -13.29 25.69 17.32
N PRO A 16 -12.92 24.56 16.69
CA PRO A 16 -12.23 24.56 15.41
C PRO A 16 -13.17 25.02 14.30
N ARG A 17 -12.66 25.76 13.31
CA ARG A 17 -13.47 26.29 12.20
C ARG A 17 -12.73 26.15 10.88
N PHE A 18 -13.46 25.99 9.79
CA PHE A 18 -12.94 26.15 8.43
C PHE A 18 -13.18 27.58 7.96
N ARG A 19 -12.12 28.30 7.54
CA ARG A 19 -12.17 29.73 7.20
C ARG A 19 -11.67 30.01 5.80
N ARG A 20 -12.24 31.03 5.15
CA ARG A 20 -11.55 31.76 4.07
C ARG A 20 -10.76 32.88 4.71
N VAL A 21 -9.43 32.80 4.69
CA VAL A 21 -8.56 33.77 5.36
C VAL A 21 -8.05 34.86 4.42
N ARG A 22 -8.08 34.62 3.11
CA ARG A 22 -7.70 35.59 2.07
C ARG A 22 -8.54 35.33 0.83
N GLY A 23 -9.07 36.39 0.20
CA GLY A 23 -9.94 36.25 -0.97
C GLY A 23 -11.11 37.23 -0.94
N GLY A 24 -12.24 36.83 -1.53
CA GLY A 24 -13.48 37.60 -1.65
C GLY A 24 -14.27 37.86 -0.35
N GLY A 25 -13.59 37.99 0.79
CA GLY A 25 -14.18 38.18 2.13
C GLY A 25 -13.80 37.07 3.12
N GLU A 26 -13.75 37.39 4.41
CA GLU A 26 -13.57 36.39 5.45
C GLU A 26 -14.90 35.71 5.78
N LEU A 27 -14.95 34.39 5.60
CA LEU A 27 -16.04 33.54 6.07
C LEU A 27 -15.51 32.47 7.02
N TYR A 28 -16.33 32.08 7.99
CA TYR A 28 -16.06 30.99 8.92
C TYR A 28 -17.27 30.10 9.15
N THR A 29 -17.03 28.83 9.48
CA THR A 29 -18.10 27.88 9.83
C THR A 29 -18.74 28.25 11.15
N SER A 30 -20.07 28.15 11.27
CA SER A 30 -20.80 28.38 12.51
C SER A 30 -20.44 27.35 13.60
N ASP A 31 -20.98 27.54 14.81
CA ASP A 31 -20.71 26.68 15.96
C ASP A 31 -21.48 25.35 15.90
N THR A 32 -22.55 25.30 15.12
CA THR A 32 -23.50 24.17 15.07
C THR A 32 -23.09 23.10 14.07
N VAL A 33 -22.31 23.46 13.05
CA VAL A 33 -22.09 22.59 11.89
C VAL A 33 -21.13 21.42 12.12
N MET A 34 -20.25 21.48 13.12
CA MET A 34 -19.24 20.45 13.39
C MET A 34 -19.05 20.19 14.89
N GLN A 35 -18.78 18.94 15.26
CA GLN A 35 -18.58 18.52 16.66
C GLN A 35 -17.16 18.00 16.88
N ASN A 36 -16.28 18.82 17.47
CA ASN A 36 -14.85 18.48 17.70
C ASN A 36 -14.13 17.93 16.44
N PRO A 37 -14.14 18.66 15.30
CA PRO A 37 -13.63 18.14 14.04
C PRO A 37 -12.10 17.98 14.04
N GLN A 38 -11.64 16.92 13.40
CA GLN A 38 -10.23 16.62 13.08
C GLN A 38 -10.08 16.61 11.56
N PHE A 39 -9.56 17.71 11.02
CA PHE A 39 -9.43 17.91 9.58
C PHE A 39 -8.34 17.02 8.96
N VAL A 40 -8.63 16.47 7.78
CA VAL A 40 -7.75 15.55 7.06
C VAL A 40 -7.24 16.19 5.77
N LYS A 41 -8.13 16.64 4.89
CA LYS A 41 -7.77 17.19 3.58
C LYS A 41 -8.83 18.15 3.08
N ALA A 42 -8.45 19.08 2.21
CA ALA A 42 -9.37 19.96 1.49
C ALA A 42 -8.93 20.08 0.02
N THR A 43 -9.89 20.29 -0.87
CA THR A 43 -9.66 20.58 -2.29
C THR A 43 -10.73 21.49 -2.84
N THR A 44 -10.43 22.13 -3.97
CA THR A 44 -11.40 22.86 -4.77
C THR A 44 -11.69 22.06 -6.03
N LEU A 45 -12.96 21.93 -6.38
CA LEU A 45 -13.40 21.28 -7.60
C LEU A 45 -14.09 22.31 -8.49
N ARG A 46 -13.68 22.37 -9.76
CA ARG A 46 -14.31 23.22 -10.76
C ARG A 46 -15.48 22.48 -11.39
N HIS A 47 -16.61 23.16 -11.47
CA HIS A 47 -17.81 22.66 -12.16
C HIS A 47 -17.95 23.30 -13.54
N GLU A 48 -18.98 22.95 -14.29
CA GLU A 48 -19.25 23.49 -15.63
C GLU A 48 -19.40 25.01 -15.61
N GLU A 49 -20.09 25.55 -14.59
CA GLU A 49 -20.27 26.98 -14.40
C GLU A 49 -19.40 27.48 -13.22
N PRO A 50 -18.65 28.60 -13.37
CA PRO A 50 -17.72 29.06 -12.34
C PRO A 50 -18.35 29.32 -10.95
N HIS A 51 -19.59 29.80 -10.91
CA HIS A 51 -20.30 30.06 -9.65
C HIS A 51 -20.71 28.77 -8.92
N GLN A 52 -20.67 27.62 -9.61
CA GLN A 52 -20.89 26.30 -9.04
C GLN A 52 -19.60 25.65 -8.55
N ASP A 53 -18.44 26.30 -8.65
CA ASP A 53 -17.19 25.81 -8.07
C ASP A 53 -17.40 25.50 -6.58
N LYS A 54 -16.97 24.31 -6.16
CA LYS A 54 -17.11 23.84 -4.78
C LYS A 54 -15.77 23.67 -4.09
N ILE A 55 -15.80 23.83 -2.78
CA ILE A 55 -14.73 23.43 -1.87
C ILE A 55 -15.23 22.19 -1.14
N TYR A 56 -14.46 21.11 -1.23
CA TYR A 56 -14.70 19.90 -0.46
C TYR A 56 -13.63 19.74 0.59
N TYR A 57 -14.01 19.37 1.80
CA TYR A 57 -13.05 19.00 2.82
C TYR A 57 -13.53 17.83 3.65
N PHE A 58 -12.55 17.08 4.12
CA PHE A 58 -12.69 15.76 4.71
C PHE A 58 -12.17 15.82 6.13
N PHE A 59 -12.92 15.25 7.06
CA PHE A 59 -12.60 15.33 8.47
C PHE A 59 -13.28 14.19 9.24
N ARG A 60 -12.81 13.98 10.48
CA ARG A 60 -13.51 13.15 11.47
C ARG A 60 -14.17 14.07 12.49
N GLU A 61 -15.28 13.67 13.07
CA GLU A 61 -15.91 14.39 14.18
C GLU A 61 -16.50 13.41 15.19
N ASP A 62 -16.98 13.91 16.33
CA ASP A 62 -17.71 13.08 17.29
C ASP A 62 -19.03 12.62 16.68
N ASN A 63 -19.38 11.36 16.88
CA ASN A 63 -20.63 10.82 16.38
C ASN A 63 -21.81 11.45 17.14
N PRO A 64 -22.82 12.01 16.45
CA PRO A 64 -24.04 12.49 17.11
C PRO A 64 -24.84 11.36 17.76
N ASP A 65 -24.75 10.13 17.23
CA ASP A 65 -25.35 8.96 17.85
C ASP A 65 -24.57 8.58 19.12
N LYS A 66 -25.28 8.56 20.26
CA LYS A 66 -24.75 8.26 21.59
C LYS A 66 -25.12 6.86 22.08
N SER A 67 -25.69 6.03 21.22
CA SER A 67 -26.00 4.64 21.53
C SER A 67 -24.70 3.88 21.90
N PRO A 68 -24.73 2.93 22.86
CA PRO A 68 -23.52 2.22 23.30
C PRO A 68 -22.76 1.50 22.19
N GLU A 69 -23.46 1.06 21.15
CA GLU A 69 -22.92 0.33 20.00
C GLU A 69 -22.38 1.28 18.91
N ALA A 70 -22.69 2.57 18.99
CA ALA A 70 -22.29 3.54 17.98
C ALA A 70 -20.79 3.85 18.10
N PRO A 71 -20.06 3.91 16.98
CA PRO A 71 -18.66 4.30 17.02
C PRO A 71 -18.51 5.74 17.54
N ARG A 72 -17.51 5.99 18.37
CA ARG A 72 -17.27 7.30 18.99
C ARG A 72 -17.09 8.44 17.97
N ASN A 73 -16.41 8.15 16.86
CA ASN A 73 -16.11 9.11 15.82
C ASN A 73 -16.57 8.61 14.45
N ILE A 74 -16.95 9.56 13.60
CA ILE A 74 -17.45 9.31 12.25
C ILE A 74 -16.63 10.11 11.24
N SER A 75 -16.54 9.60 10.02
CA SER A 75 -15.85 10.25 8.90
C SER A 75 -16.83 11.03 8.04
N ARG A 76 -16.44 12.24 7.65
CA ARG A 76 -17.30 13.18 6.93
C ARG A 76 -16.61 13.73 5.69
N VAL A 77 -17.43 14.04 4.69
CA VAL A 77 -17.12 15.03 3.66
C VAL A 77 -18.06 16.21 3.85
N ALA A 78 -17.56 17.42 3.73
CA ALA A 78 -18.36 18.64 3.67
C ALA A 78 -18.13 19.37 2.36
N GLN A 79 -19.15 20.11 1.93
CA GLN A 79 -19.11 20.99 0.78
C GLN A 79 -19.36 22.46 1.18
N LEU A 80 -18.78 23.36 0.40
CA LEU A 80 -19.04 24.81 0.42
C LEU A 80 -19.02 25.32 -1.02
N CYS A 81 -19.78 26.35 -1.33
CA CYS A 81 -19.63 27.07 -2.59
C CYS A 81 -18.45 28.04 -2.49
N LYS A 82 -17.58 28.03 -3.49
CA LYS A 82 -16.37 28.86 -3.50
C LYS A 82 -16.70 30.36 -3.52
N GLU A 83 -17.74 30.75 -4.25
CA GLU A 83 -18.19 32.14 -4.38
C GLU A 83 -19.15 32.61 -3.27
N ASP A 84 -19.35 31.82 -2.21
CA ASP A 84 -20.21 32.19 -1.08
C ASP A 84 -19.86 33.59 -0.54
N LYS A 85 -20.87 34.43 -0.31
CA LYS A 85 -20.75 35.83 0.13
C LYS A 85 -21.13 36.03 1.60
N GLY A 86 -21.48 34.96 2.30
CA GLY A 86 -22.12 35.02 3.60
C GLY A 86 -23.58 35.43 3.51
N GLY A 87 -24.23 35.47 4.66
CA GLY A 87 -25.65 35.82 4.74
C GLY A 87 -25.89 37.32 4.69
N THR A 88 -27.16 37.70 4.54
CA THR A 88 -27.56 39.11 4.41
C THR A 88 -27.73 39.83 5.75
N SER A 89 -27.75 39.11 6.89
CA SER A 89 -27.89 39.72 8.21
C SER A 89 -26.52 39.98 8.85
N SER A 90 -26.46 40.93 9.79
CA SER A 90 -25.22 41.26 10.51
C SER A 90 -24.58 40.05 11.22
N LEU A 91 -25.40 39.09 11.68
CA LEU A 91 -24.93 37.89 12.37
C LEU A 91 -24.49 36.75 11.43
N SER A 92 -24.84 36.82 10.15
CA SER A 92 -24.51 35.79 9.14
C SER A 92 -23.59 36.29 8.03
N ALA A 93 -23.32 37.59 7.94
CA ALA A 93 -22.46 38.20 6.92
C ALA A 93 -21.06 37.58 6.81
N SER A 94 -20.51 37.07 7.92
CA SER A 94 -19.19 36.41 7.96
C SER A 94 -19.26 34.90 8.15
N LYS A 95 -20.44 34.29 8.02
CA LYS A 95 -20.62 32.83 8.11
C LYS A 95 -20.72 32.21 6.73
N TRP A 96 -20.16 31.01 6.55
CA TRP A 96 -20.51 30.20 5.38
C TRP A 96 -22.00 29.89 5.38
N THR A 97 -22.72 30.17 4.29
CA THR A 97 -24.15 29.89 4.15
C THR A 97 -24.45 28.63 3.36
N THR A 98 -23.45 28.08 2.69
CA THR A 98 -23.57 26.92 1.78
C THR A 98 -22.98 25.63 2.35
N PHE A 99 -22.69 25.59 3.66
CA PHE A 99 -22.17 24.39 4.33
C PHE A 99 -23.22 23.28 4.31
N LEU A 100 -22.80 22.10 3.88
CA LEU A 100 -23.44 20.82 4.21
C LEU A 100 -22.37 19.77 4.49
N LYS A 101 -22.70 18.75 5.28
CA LYS A 101 -21.86 17.56 5.53
C LYS A 101 -22.62 16.26 5.30
N ALA A 102 -21.90 15.24 4.85
CA ALA A 102 -22.39 13.89 4.64
C ALA A 102 -21.47 12.87 5.33
N THR A 103 -22.01 11.73 5.73
CA THR A 103 -21.23 10.60 6.24
C THR A 103 -20.51 9.89 5.11
N LEU A 104 -19.20 9.66 5.23
CA LEU A 104 -18.46 8.73 4.38
C LEU A 104 -18.49 7.34 4.99
N ILE A 105 -18.92 6.34 4.21
CA ILE A 105 -18.87 4.93 4.63
C ILE A 105 -17.77 4.17 3.90
N CYS A 106 -17.08 3.31 4.63
CA CYS A 106 -16.12 2.36 4.08
C CYS A 106 -16.32 1.02 4.81
N VAL A 107 -17.23 0.21 4.28
CA VAL A 107 -17.65 -1.06 4.88
C VAL A 107 -17.55 -2.15 3.84
N ASP A 108 -16.89 -3.26 4.20
CA ASP A 108 -16.91 -4.46 3.39
C ASP A 108 -18.25 -5.19 3.59
N PRO A 109 -19.08 -5.33 2.54
CA PRO A 109 -20.39 -5.97 2.65
C PRO A 109 -20.30 -7.47 2.96
N ILE A 110 -19.19 -8.13 2.62
CA ILE A 110 -18.98 -9.58 2.79
C ILE A 110 -18.52 -9.87 4.21
N THR A 111 -17.39 -9.30 4.62
CA THR A 111 -16.82 -9.56 5.96
C THR A 111 -17.48 -8.75 7.07
N LYS A 112 -18.35 -7.78 6.72
CA LYS A 112 -18.90 -6.75 7.61
C LYS A 112 -17.81 -5.90 8.29
N GLY A 113 -16.59 -5.89 7.73
CA GLY A 113 -15.50 -5.05 8.21
C GLY A 113 -15.83 -3.57 8.05
N ASN A 114 -15.99 -2.85 9.16
CA ASN A 114 -16.31 -1.42 9.16
C ASN A 114 -15.06 -0.58 9.48
N PHE A 115 -14.70 0.33 8.57
CA PHE A 115 -13.55 1.23 8.67
C PHE A 115 -14.03 2.68 8.76
N ASN A 116 -14.27 3.13 9.98
CA ASN A 116 -14.97 4.38 10.25
C ASN A 116 -14.04 5.58 10.48
N TRP A 117 -12.72 5.39 10.59
CA TRP A 117 -11.76 6.46 10.89
C TRP A 117 -10.90 6.82 9.69
N LEU A 118 -11.32 7.83 8.93
CA LEU A 118 -10.57 8.39 7.82
C LEU A 118 -9.22 8.95 8.29
N GLN A 119 -8.10 8.48 7.77
CA GLN A 119 -6.74 8.90 8.09
C GLN A 119 -6.18 9.92 7.09
N ASP A 120 -6.35 9.68 5.79
CA ASP A 120 -5.84 10.53 4.72
C ASP A 120 -6.74 10.44 3.48
N VAL A 121 -6.63 11.42 2.60
CA VAL A 121 -7.39 11.50 1.34
C VAL A 121 -6.46 11.93 0.21
N PHE A 122 -6.57 11.22 -0.92
CA PHE A 122 -5.90 11.57 -2.16
C PHE A 122 -6.92 11.84 -3.27
N PHE A 123 -6.69 12.91 -4.04
CA PHE A 123 -7.56 13.34 -5.13
C PHE A 123 -6.93 12.95 -6.47
N VAL A 124 -7.69 12.24 -7.30
CA VAL A 124 -7.28 11.89 -8.66
C VAL A 124 -8.19 12.66 -9.63
N PRO A 125 -7.70 13.76 -10.23
CA PRO A 125 -8.49 14.56 -11.15
C PRO A 125 -8.71 13.81 -12.47
N ALA A 126 -9.87 13.99 -13.06
CA ALA A 126 -10.19 13.58 -14.42
C ALA A 126 -10.53 14.81 -15.27
N GLY A 127 -10.53 14.66 -16.60
CA GLY A 127 -10.93 15.75 -17.51
C GLY A 127 -12.37 16.22 -17.30
N ASP A 128 -13.23 15.32 -16.81
CA ASP A 128 -14.57 15.65 -16.31
C ASP A 128 -14.56 15.54 -14.78
N TRP A 129 -15.06 16.56 -14.09
CA TRP A 129 -15.10 16.60 -12.63
C TRP A 129 -15.93 15.45 -12.06
N ARG A 130 -16.99 15.01 -12.76
CA ARG A 130 -17.87 13.92 -12.35
C ARG A 130 -17.10 12.61 -12.17
N ARG A 131 -16.12 12.39 -13.04
CA ARG A 131 -15.24 11.21 -13.04
C ARG A 131 -14.01 11.38 -12.16
N SER A 132 -13.79 12.55 -11.56
CA SER A 132 -12.69 12.75 -10.61
C SER A 132 -12.94 11.90 -9.37
N LYS A 133 -11.89 11.27 -8.85
CA LYS A 133 -11.99 10.28 -7.77
C LYS A 133 -11.37 10.80 -6.48
N VAL A 134 -11.92 10.32 -5.36
CA VAL A 134 -11.42 10.51 -4.01
C VAL A 134 -11.03 9.14 -3.46
N TYR A 135 -9.75 8.95 -3.17
CA TYR A 135 -9.26 7.76 -2.48
C TYR A 135 -9.16 8.09 -0.99
N GLY A 136 -10.07 7.54 -0.19
CA GLY A 136 -10.07 7.68 1.26
C GLY A 136 -9.38 6.49 1.92
N LEU A 137 -8.37 6.78 2.75
CA LEU A 137 -7.72 5.79 3.59
C LEU A 137 -8.40 5.79 4.96
N PHE A 138 -8.91 4.65 5.41
CA PHE A 138 -9.62 4.49 6.68
C PHE A 138 -8.93 3.46 7.56
N THR A 139 -9.10 3.59 8.86
CA THR A 139 -8.74 2.58 9.86
C THR A 139 -9.97 2.20 10.67
N ASN A 140 -9.92 1.02 11.29
CA ASN A 140 -10.89 0.60 12.30
C ASN A 140 -10.26 0.60 13.71
N THR A 141 -11.07 0.22 14.70
CA THR A 141 -10.67 0.17 16.12
C THR A 141 -9.56 -0.84 16.43
N TRP A 142 -9.39 -1.87 15.59
CA TRP A 142 -8.34 -2.89 15.71
C TRP A 142 -7.02 -2.51 15.02
N GLY A 143 -6.96 -1.33 14.39
CA GLY A 143 -5.76 -0.87 13.68
C GLY A 143 -5.60 -1.44 12.26
N SER A 144 -6.57 -2.19 11.76
CA SER A 144 -6.64 -2.59 10.35
C SER A 144 -7.05 -1.39 9.50
N SER A 145 -6.63 -1.39 8.24
CA SER A 145 -6.89 -0.29 7.32
C SER A 145 -7.62 -0.75 6.06
N ALA A 146 -8.34 0.17 5.44
CA ALA A 146 -9.00 0.00 4.17
C ALA A 146 -8.87 1.25 3.30
N VAL A 147 -8.86 1.07 1.98
CA VAL A 147 -8.96 2.15 1.01
C VAL A 147 -10.31 2.04 0.32
N CYS A 148 -11.11 3.09 0.41
CA CYS A 148 -12.36 3.22 -0.35
C CYS A 148 -12.23 4.33 -1.39
N VAL A 149 -12.86 4.13 -2.54
CA VAL A 149 -12.83 5.07 -3.67
C VAL A 149 -14.23 5.63 -3.87
N TYR A 150 -14.33 6.93 -4.05
CA TYR A 150 -15.58 7.66 -4.28
C TYR A 150 -15.46 8.51 -5.55
N SER A 151 -16.56 8.73 -6.27
CA SER A 151 -16.61 9.75 -7.34
C SER A 151 -17.09 11.08 -6.78
N PHE A 152 -16.66 12.20 -7.38
CA PHE A 152 -17.27 13.49 -7.08
C PHE A 152 -18.71 13.59 -7.59
N GLU A 153 -19.09 12.85 -8.63
CA GLU A 153 -20.48 12.75 -9.07
C GLU A 153 -21.41 12.21 -7.97
N ASP A 154 -21.03 11.12 -7.32
CA ASP A 154 -21.82 10.51 -6.23
C ASP A 154 -21.88 11.43 -5.01
N ILE A 155 -20.75 12.06 -4.65
CA ILE A 155 -20.68 13.03 -3.56
C ILE A 155 -21.60 14.22 -3.84
N ASP A 156 -21.52 14.82 -5.03
CA ASP A 156 -22.36 15.94 -5.42
C ASP A 156 -23.84 15.56 -5.45
N LYS A 157 -24.17 14.39 -6.00
CA LYS A 157 -25.53 13.87 -6.04
C LYS A 157 -26.11 13.76 -4.65
N VAL A 158 -25.38 13.20 -3.67
CA VAL A 158 -25.83 13.11 -2.27
C VAL A 158 -26.19 14.50 -1.73
N PHE A 159 -25.32 15.50 -1.89
CA PHE A 159 -25.62 16.87 -1.44
C PHE A 159 -26.81 17.50 -2.17
N ARG A 160 -26.94 17.26 -3.47
CA ARG A 160 -27.98 17.87 -4.31
C ARG A 160 -29.34 17.22 -4.12
N THR A 161 -29.42 15.92 -3.83
CA THR A 161 -30.70 15.18 -3.82
C THR A 161 -31.16 14.78 -2.42
N SER A 162 -30.25 14.58 -1.48
CA SER A 162 -30.62 14.09 -0.15
C SER A 162 -31.45 15.11 0.64
N LYS A 163 -32.23 14.60 1.59
CA LYS A 163 -32.93 15.39 2.61
C LYS A 163 -31.96 15.77 3.73
N LEU A 164 -32.30 16.80 4.49
CA LEU A 164 -31.55 17.17 5.68
C LEU A 164 -32.06 16.41 6.89
N LYS A 165 -31.15 15.82 7.65
CA LYS A 165 -31.47 14.97 8.79
C LYS A 165 -32.22 15.77 9.86
N GLY A 166 -33.42 15.31 10.21
CA GLY A 166 -34.28 15.94 11.23
C GLY A 166 -35.07 17.15 10.73
N TYR A 167 -34.96 17.53 9.45
CA TYR A 167 -35.76 18.61 8.87
C TYR A 167 -37.01 18.08 8.19
N HIS A 168 -38.18 18.50 8.68
CA HIS A 168 -39.50 18.10 8.15
C HIS A 168 -40.32 19.29 7.62
N GLY A 169 -39.69 20.46 7.51
CA GLY A 169 -40.34 21.68 7.00
C GLY A 169 -40.46 21.71 5.47
N PRO A 170 -41.08 22.77 4.92
CA PRO A 170 -41.19 22.97 3.47
C PRO A 170 -39.82 23.21 2.83
N ASN A 171 -39.64 22.77 1.59
CA ASN A 171 -38.41 23.07 0.86
C ASN A 171 -38.33 24.58 0.55
N PRO A 172 -37.21 25.26 0.88
CA PRO A 172 -37.00 26.65 0.49
C PRO A 172 -36.80 26.75 -1.03
N GLU A 173 -36.99 27.96 -1.58
CA GLU A 173 -36.79 28.26 -3.01
C GLU A 173 -35.38 27.87 -3.49
N VAL A 174 -34.36 28.26 -2.73
CA VAL A 174 -32.98 27.84 -2.95
C VAL A 174 -32.67 26.69 -1.99
N LYS A 175 -32.30 25.53 -2.52
CA LYS A 175 -31.96 24.37 -1.70
C LYS A 175 -30.74 24.67 -0.80
N PRO A 176 -30.76 24.28 0.48
CA PRO A 176 -29.57 24.39 1.34
C PRO A 176 -28.33 23.78 0.70
N GLY A 177 -27.20 24.48 0.77
CA GLY A 177 -25.94 24.06 0.13
C GLY A 177 -25.85 24.28 -1.39
N GLN A 178 -26.91 24.72 -2.06
CA GLN A 178 -26.86 25.08 -3.48
C GLN A 178 -26.11 26.40 -3.67
N CYS A 179 -25.24 26.46 -4.68
CA CYS A 179 -24.57 27.69 -5.06
C CYS A 179 -25.54 28.62 -5.78
N VAL A 180 -25.47 29.91 -5.45
CA VAL A 180 -26.28 30.96 -6.09
C VAL A 180 -25.47 31.65 -7.19
N SER A 181 -26.16 32.35 -8.08
CA SER A 181 -25.52 33.12 -9.15
C SER A 181 -24.52 34.14 -8.58
N SER A 182 -23.46 34.42 -9.35
CA SER A 182 -22.38 35.29 -8.89
C SER A 182 -22.89 36.66 -8.44
N GLY A 183 -22.45 37.10 -7.26
CA GLY A 183 -22.87 38.36 -6.65
C GLY A 183 -24.15 38.29 -5.80
N GLN A 184 -24.89 37.18 -5.82
CA GLN A 184 -26.06 36.99 -4.96
C GLN A 184 -25.67 36.42 -3.59
N HIS A 185 -26.51 36.69 -2.59
CA HIS A 185 -26.42 36.09 -1.26
C HIS A 185 -27.40 34.94 -1.11
N THR A 186 -27.04 33.91 -0.34
CA THR A 186 -27.99 32.86 0.03
C THR A 186 -29.17 33.46 0.81
N PRO A 187 -30.42 33.12 0.47
CA PRO A 187 -31.59 33.59 1.21
C PRO A 187 -31.50 33.28 2.71
N SER A 188 -31.95 34.21 3.55
CA SER A 188 -31.87 34.09 5.01
C SER A 188 -32.56 32.84 5.54
N GLU A 189 -33.69 32.45 4.95
CA GLU A 189 -34.42 31.23 5.35
C GLU A 189 -33.63 29.96 5.00
N THR A 190 -33.08 29.88 3.77
CA THR A 190 -32.20 28.79 3.35
C THR A 190 -31.00 28.64 4.29
N PHE A 191 -30.35 29.75 4.67
CA PHE A 191 -29.23 29.72 5.61
C PHE A 191 -29.65 29.20 6.99
N LYS A 192 -30.77 29.67 7.55
CA LYS A 192 -31.26 29.21 8.87
C LYS A 192 -31.50 27.70 8.86
N ILE A 193 -32.04 27.16 7.77
CA ILE A 193 -32.26 25.71 7.61
C ILE A 193 -30.92 24.98 7.55
N ALA A 194 -29.97 25.44 6.72
CA ALA A 194 -28.64 24.83 6.61
C ALA A 194 -27.85 24.86 7.93
N ASP A 195 -27.92 25.96 8.67
CA ASP A 195 -27.19 26.15 9.94
C ASP A 195 -27.75 25.29 11.08
N SER A 196 -29.05 24.99 11.03
CA SER A 196 -29.75 24.15 12.02
C SER A 196 -29.73 22.66 11.67
N HIS A 197 -29.73 22.32 10.37
CA HIS A 197 -29.75 20.95 9.86
C HIS A 197 -28.62 20.74 8.83
N PRO A 198 -27.35 20.80 9.25
CA PRO A 198 -26.20 20.81 8.33
C PRO A 198 -25.85 19.43 7.74
N GLU A 199 -26.43 18.35 8.26
CA GLU A 199 -26.17 16.97 7.85
C GLU A 199 -27.25 16.45 6.91
N VAL A 200 -26.84 15.87 5.78
CA VAL A 200 -27.76 15.13 4.89
C VAL A 200 -28.05 13.72 5.41
N GLU A 201 -29.21 13.17 5.09
CA GLU A 201 -29.63 11.82 5.52
C GLU A 201 -28.86 10.71 4.79
N ASP A 202 -28.65 10.87 3.48
CA ASP A 202 -27.96 9.88 2.67
C ASP A 202 -26.45 9.86 2.98
N ARG A 203 -25.87 8.67 2.87
CA ARG A 203 -24.44 8.44 3.09
C ARG A 203 -23.71 8.36 1.76
N VAL A 204 -22.47 8.83 1.74
CA VAL A 204 -21.59 8.69 0.58
C VAL A 204 -20.93 7.32 0.64
N GLU A 205 -21.28 6.47 -0.32
CA GLU A 205 -20.81 5.08 -0.43
C GLU A 205 -19.67 4.95 -1.45
N PRO A 206 -18.80 3.93 -1.33
CA PRO A 206 -17.77 3.67 -2.33
C PRO A 206 -18.37 3.43 -3.72
N LEU A 207 -17.52 3.56 -4.75
CA LEU A 207 -17.92 3.39 -6.15
C LEU A 207 -18.73 2.10 -6.39
N SER A 208 -19.78 2.25 -7.20
CA SER A 208 -20.56 1.12 -7.72
C SER A 208 -19.72 0.28 -8.70
N PRO A 209 -20.03 -1.03 -8.88
CA PRO A 209 -21.21 -1.74 -8.37
C PRO A 209 -21.03 -2.38 -7.00
N THR A 210 -19.79 -2.61 -6.54
CA THR A 210 -19.54 -3.41 -5.33
C THR A 210 -19.79 -2.65 -4.04
N LYS A 211 -19.66 -1.32 -4.03
CA LYS A 211 -19.80 -0.46 -2.84
C LYS A 211 -18.97 -0.98 -1.65
N SER A 212 -17.79 -1.51 -1.95
CA SER A 212 -16.86 -2.13 -1.00
C SER A 212 -15.52 -1.38 -0.98
N PRO A 213 -14.66 -1.61 0.03
CA PRO A 213 -13.27 -1.18 -0.04
C PRO A 213 -12.59 -1.74 -1.29
N LEU A 214 -11.75 -0.93 -1.91
CA LEU A 214 -10.85 -1.35 -2.99
C LEU A 214 -9.79 -2.32 -2.44
N PHE A 215 -9.27 -2.04 -1.26
CA PHE A 215 -8.23 -2.82 -0.59
C PHE A 215 -8.43 -2.74 0.93
N HIS A 216 -8.21 -3.83 1.65
CA HIS A 216 -8.11 -3.79 3.12
C HIS A 216 -7.13 -4.83 3.64
N ASN A 217 -6.44 -4.52 4.73
CA ASN A 217 -5.54 -5.47 5.39
C ASN A 217 -5.34 -5.13 6.88
N LYS A 218 -4.54 -5.94 7.56
CA LYS A 218 -4.21 -5.77 8.99
C LYS A 218 -3.09 -4.75 9.26
N HIS A 219 -2.59 -4.06 8.25
CA HIS A 219 -1.59 -2.99 8.45
C HIS A 219 -2.28 -1.70 8.85
N ARG A 220 -1.61 -0.92 9.68
CA ARG A 220 -2.04 0.43 10.03
C ARG A 220 -1.37 1.43 9.10
N TYR A 221 -2.11 1.94 8.14
CA TYR A 221 -1.62 2.98 7.24
C TYR A 221 -1.98 4.36 7.75
N GLN A 222 -1.16 5.34 7.36
CA GLN A 222 -1.29 6.72 7.80
C GLN A 222 -1.41 7.73 6.65
N LYS A 223 -0.90 7.37 5.46
CA LYS A 223 -0.92 8.24 4.28
C LYS A 223 -1.17 7.47 3.02
N ILE A 224 -1.78 8.14 2.05
CA ILE A 224 -2.04 7.60 0.72
C ILE A 224 -1.54 8.54 -0.37
N GLY A 225 -0.96 7.96 -1.41
CA GLY A 225 -0.65 8.61 -2.67
C GLY A 225 -1.12 7.74 -3.82
N VAL A 226 -1.63 8.34 -4.91
CA VAL A 226 -2.06 7.58 -6.09
C VAL A 226 -1.40 8.17 -7.32
N HIS A 227 -0.78 7.32 -8.13
CA HIS A 227 -0.16 7.69 -9.39
C HIS A 227 -0.77 6.90 -10.54
N GLU A 228 -1.22 7.58 -11.59
CA GLU A 228 -1.64 6.96 -12.84
C GLU A 228 -0.42 6.77 -13.74
N VAL A 229 -0.14 5.54 -14.16
CA VAL A 229 0.96 5.20 -15.06
C VAL A 229 0.41 4.56 -16.33
N ALA A 230 0.99 4.91 -17.49
CA ALA A 230 0.75 4.21 -18.74
C ALA A 230 1.75 3.04 -18.86
N ALA A 231 1.23 1.83 -18.98
CA ALA A 231 2.01 0.63 -19.25
C ALA A 231 2.58 0.65 -20.68
N GLY A 232 3.39 -0.35 -21.04
CA GLY A 232 4.00 -0.48 -22.37
C GLY A 232 2.98 -0.55 -23.51
N ASP A 233 1.81 -1.13 -23.25
CA ASP A 233 0.68 -1.19 -24.19
C ASP A 233 -0.16 0.11 -24.24
N GLY A 234 0.21 1.13 -23.47
CA GLY A 234 -0.49 2.42 -23.37
C GLY A 234 -1.72 2.42 -22.46
N ARG A 235 -2.14 1.27 -21.91
CA ARG A 235 -3.23 1.22 -20.91
C ARG A 235 -2.78 1.88 -19.62
N ARG A 236 -3.74 2.49 -18.92
CA ARG A 236 -3.47 3.25 -17.70
C ARG A 236 -3.88 2.49 -16.46
N TYR A 237 -3.01 2.52 -15.46
CA TYR A 237 -3.18 1.83 -14.18
C TYR A 237 -2.99 2.80 -13.04
N ASN A 238 -3.83 2.71 -12.00
CA ASN A 238 -3.61 3.43 -10.75
C ASN A 238 -2.71 2.61 -9.84
N VAL A 239 -1.67 3.24 -9.31
CA VAL A 239 -0.77 2.65 -8.33
C VAL A 239 -0.82 3.47 -7.05
N LEU A 240 -1.22 2.81 -5.97
CA LEU A 240 -1.36 3.36 -4.65
C LEU A 240 -0.06 3.16 -3.87
N TYR A 241 0.37 4.20 -3.17
CA TYR A 241 1.46 4.18 -2.21
C TYR A 241 0.89 4.40 -0.83
N LEU A 242 0.94 3.39 0.03
CA LEU A 242 0.40 3.44 1.39
C LEU A 242 1.53 3.43 2.41
N ALA A 243 1.67 4.50 3.18
CA ALA A 243 2.67 4.59 4.24
C ALA A 243 2.17 3.89 5.51
N THR A 244 2.95 2.95 6.04
CA THR A 244 2.66 2.25 7.29
C THR A 244 3.11 3.08 8.50
N ASP A 245 2.56 2.78 9.67
CA ASP A 245 3.02 3.30 10.95
C ASP A 245 4.41 2.79 11.38
N LYS A 246 5.01 1.86 10.61
CA LYS A 246 6.34 1.28 10.82
C LYS A 246 7.41 1.87 9.90
N GLY A 247 7.08 2.91 9.13
CA GLY A 247 8.04 3.58 8.25
C GLY A 247 8.34 2.84 6.95
N SER A 248 7.48 1.90 6.56
CA SER A 248 7.51 1.25 5.24
C SER A 248 6.41 1.81 4.34
N ILE A 249 6.55 1.58 3.03
CA ILE A 249 5.57 1.96 2.01
C ILE A 249 5.16 0.71 1.26
N HIS A 250 3.86 0.47 1.16
CA HIS A 250 3.32 -0.57 0.29
C HIS A 250 2.94 0.03 -1.06
N LYS A 251 3.38 -0.59 -2.15
CA LYS A 251 3.05 -0.25 -3.54
C LYS A 251 1.96 -1.21 -4.00
N ILE A 252 0.76 -0.71 -4.23
CA ILE A 252 -0.42 -1.51 -4.56
C ILE A 252 -0.93 -1.11 -5.94
N VAL A 253 -1.15 -2.08 -6.82
CA VAL A 253 -1.64 -1.84 -8.19
C VAL A 253 -3.12 -2.18 -8.27
N GLU A 254 -3.90 -1.28 -8.85
CA GLU A 254 -5.28 -1.51 -9.29
C GLU A 254 -5.25 -2.19 -10.67
N LEU A 255 -5.35 -3.52 -10.69
CA LEU A 255 -5.43 -4.35 -11.90
C LEU A 255 -6.91 -4.58 -12.29
N PRO A 256 -7.21 -5.00 -13.53
CA PRO A 256 -8.60 -5.22 -13.97
C PRO A 256 -9.34 -6.26 -13.12
N ASP A 257 -8.62 -7.29 -12.67
CA ASP A 257 -9.19 -8.44 -11.95
C ASP A 257 -9.11 -8.29 -10.42
N GLY A 258 -8.52 -7.20 -9.91
CA GLY A 258 -8.35 -6.98 -8.48
C GLY A 258 -7.17 -6.09 -8.12
N VAL A 259 -6.85 -6.05 -6.83
CA VAL A 259 -5.71 -5.26 -6.32
C VAL A 259 -4.60 -6.17 -5.80
N GLN A 260 -3.35 -5.78 -6.03
CA GLN A 260 -2.20 -6.54 -5.55
C GLN A 260 -1.15 -5.62 -4.92
N ASN A 261 -0.63 -6.02 -3.75
CA ASN A 261 0.49 -5.33 -3.10
C ASN A 261 1.81 -5.89 -3.65
N ILE A 262 2.38 -5.22 -4.64
CA ILE A 262 3.52 -5.72 -5.40
C ILE A 262 4.87 -5.47 -4.72
N MET A 263 4.92 -4.61 -3.70
CA MET A 263 6.18 -4.26 -3.03
C MET A 263 5.95 -3.65 -1.65
N GLU A 264 6.78 -4.05 -0.68
CA GLU A 264 7.01 -3.30 0.56
C GLU A 264 8.41 -2.68 0.53
N LEU A 265 8.48 -1.36 0.69
CA LEU A 265 9.73 -0.61 0.74
C LEU A 265 9.97 -0.07 2.15
N GLN A 266 11.02 -0.54 2.82
CA GLN A 266 11.49 0.07 4.06
C GLN A 266 12.27 1.36 3.73
N VAL A 267 11.65 2.52 3.93
CA VAL A 267 12.22 3.82 3.52
C VAL A 267 13.36 4.25 4.43
N PHE A 268 13.22 3.97 5.73
CA PHE A 268 14.16 4.41 6.77
C PHE A 268 14.79 3.21 7.49
N PRO A 269 16.13 3.18 7.68
CA PRO A 269 16.81 2.04 8.33
C PRO A 269 16.37 1.81 9.79
N LYS A 270 16.15 2.89 10.52
CA LYS A 270 15.39 2.89 11.78
C LYS A 270 13.95 3.14 11.36
N LYS A 271 13.00 2.33 11.84
CA LYS A 271 11.55 2.36 11.52
C LYS A 271 10.89 3.69 11.94
N ASP A 272 11.44 4.80 11.47
CA ASP A 272 11.03 6.16 11.75
C ASP A 272 9.65 6.38 11.11
N PRO A 273 8.67 6.96 11.83
CA PRO A 273 7.35 7.23 11.26
C PRO A 273 7.43 8.16 10.04
N ILE A 274 6.66 7.83 9.00
CA ILE A 274 6.53 8.67 7.81
C ILE A 274 5.59 9.84 8.13
N GLN A 275 6.14 11.06 8.12
CA GLN A 275 5.42 12.29 8.48
C GLN A 275 4.85 13.04 7.29
N SER A 276 5.48 12.92 6.13
CA SER A 276 5.01 13.49 4.87
C SER A 276 5.29 12.56 3.71
N MET A 277 4.39 12.55 2.74
CA MET A 277 4.52 11.79 1.50
C MET A 277 3.93 12.64 0.37
N ILE A 278 4.73 12.93 -0.65
CA ILE A 278 4.38 13.80 -1.78
C ILE A 278 4.82 13.12 -3.07
N LEU A 279 3.97 13.17 -4.09
CA LEU A 279 4.21 12.55 -5.38
C LEU A 279 4.57 13.63 -6.41
N ASP A 280 5.64 13.39 -7.17
CA ASP A 280 5.92 14.09 -8.42
C ASP A 280 5.45 13.21 -9.57
N HIS A 281 4.26 13.51 -10.08
CA HIS A 281 3.63 12.77 -11.17
C HIS A 281 4.38 12.88 -12.50
N LYS A 282 5.19 13.93 -12.70
CA LYS A 282 5.90 14.15 -13.97
C LYS A 282 7.20 13.36 -14.01
N ARG A 283 7.93 13.36 -12.89
CA ARG A 283 9.19 12.61 -12.75
C ARG A 283 8.98 11.17 -12.32
N ALA A 284 7.75 10.77 -11.99
CA ALA A 284 7.43 9.47 -11.39
C ALA A 284 8.28 9.19 -10.14
N VAL A 285 8.26 10.15 -9.21
CA VAL A 285 9.10 10.13 -8.01
C VAL A 285 8.24 10.36 -6.76
N LEU A 286 8.56 9.62 -5.70
CA LEU A 286 7.93 9.75 -4.38
C LEU A 286 8.91 10.40 -3.40
N TYR A 287 8.53 11.53 -2.82
CA TYR A 287 9.27 12.18 -1.72
C TYR A 287 8.66 11.79 -0.38
N VAL A 288 9.48 11.23 0.49
CA VAL A 288 9.06 10.72 1.80
C VAL A 288 9.87 11.38 2.89
N GLY A 289 9.19 12.01 3.85
CA GLY A 289 9.82 12.73 4.95
C GLY A 289 9.56 12.08 6.31
N SER A 290 10.60 12.04 7.14
CA SER A 290 10.50 11.81 8.59
C SER A 290 10.91 13.07 9.36
N ASN A 291 10.91 12.99 10.70
CA ASN A 291 11.45 14.04 11.56
C ASN A 291 12.93 14.38 11.27
N ARG A 292 13.67 13.50 10.58
CA ARG A 292 15.13 13.59 10.47
C ARG A 292 15.63 13.79 9.05
N LYS A 293 14.91 13.29 8.03
CA LYS A 293 15.38 13.31 6.65
C LYS A 293 14.23 13.22 5.66
N VAL A 294 14.52 13.62 4.43
CA VAL A 294 13.68 13.42 3.26
C VAL A 294 14.41 12.49 2.31
N VAL A 295 13.70 11.53 1.71
CA VAL A 295 14.24 10.57 0.74
C VAL A 295 13.44 10.71 -0.55
N GLU A 296 14.15 10.74 -1.67
CA GLU A 296 13.62 10.65 -3.02
C GLU A 296 13.61 9.17 -3.46
N ILE A 297 12.46 8.67 -3.91
CA ILE A 297 12.27 7.26 -4.30
C ILE A 297 11.68 7.22 -5.70
N PRO A 298 12.39 6.67 -6.71
CA PRO A 298 11.82 6.43 -8.03
C PRO A 298 10.63 5.46 -7.93
N MET A 299 9.56 5.71 -8.67
CA MET A 299 8.41 4.81 -8.71
C MET A 299 8.68 3.55 -9.55
N ASP A 300 9.62 3.64 -10.49
CA ASP A 300 10.00 2.62 -11.48
C ASP A 300 11.25 1.83 -11.09
N MET A 301 11.27 1.27 -9.87
CA MET A 301 12.40 0.49 -9.33
C MET A 301 12.54 -0.91 -9.95
N CYS A 302 12.50 -1.04 -11.27
CA CYS A 302 12.43 -2.34 -11.97
C CYS A 302 13.64 -3.26 -11.75
N ARG A 303 14.78 -2.68 -11.34
CA ARG A 303 16.00 -3.44 -11.02
C ARG A 303 15.84 -4.39 -9.84
N VAL A 304 14.85 -4.16 -8.97
CA VAL A 304 14.57 -5.06 -7.82
C VAL A 304 14.12 -6.45 -8.27
N TYR A 305 13.56 -6.56 -9.48
CA TYR A 305 13.06 -7.82 -10.05
C TYR A 305 14.15 -8.66 -10.76
N ARG A 306 15.42 -8.27 -10.63
CA ARG A 306 16.62 -8.94 -11.18
C ARG A 306 16.61 -9.08 -12.72
N SER A 307 17.66 -9.70 -13.26
CA SER A 307 17.78 -10.00 -14.70
C SER A 307 17.15 -11.35 -15.07
N LYS A 308 15.94 -11.63 -14.57
CA LYS A 308 15.14 -12.82 -14.96
C LYS A 308 13.81 -12.37 -15.55
N CYS A 309 13.46 -12.93 -16.71
CA CYS A 309 12.22 -12.56 -17.41
C CYS A 309 10.99 -12.87 -16.56
N ASP A 310 10.91 -14.08 -16.01
CA ASP A 310 9.74 -14.54 -15.25
C ASP A 310 9.53 -13.67 -14.00
N SER A 311 10.60 -13.34 -13.26
CA SER A 311 10.54 -12.44 -12.10
C SER A 311 10.03 -11.04 -12.46
N CYS A 312 10.44 -10.49 -13.60
CA CYS A 312 9.98 -9.19 -14.09
C CYS A 312 8.48 -9.20 -14.42
N LEU A 313 7.98 -10.29 -15.02
CA LEU A 313 6.58 -10.41 -15.39
C LEU A 313 5.66 -10.77 -14.21
N LEU A 314 6.11 -11.64 -13.30
CA LEU A 314 5.37 -12.02 -12.10
C LEU A 314 5.22 -10.85 -11.11
N ALA A 315 6.14 -9.88 -11.15
CA ALA A 315 6.05 -8.66 -10.36
C ALA A 315 4.77 -7.85 -10.59
N ARG A 316 4.15 -7.97 -11.78
CA ARG A 316 2.94 -7.23 -12.19
C ARG A 316 3.04 -5.72 -11.96
N ASP A 317 4.26 -5.18 -12.07
CA ASP A 317 4.53 -3.77 -11.86
C ASP A 317 4.32 -3.01 -13.19
N PRO A 318 3.30 -2.15 -13.33
CA PRO A 318 3.01 -1.44 -14.57
C PRO A 318 4.12 -0.47 -14.99
N TYR A 319 5.02 -0.11 -14.08
CA TYR A 319 6.21 0.70 -14.40
C TYR A 319 7.32 -0.11 -15.08
N CYS A 320 7.23 -1.44 -15.06
CA CYS A 320 8.34 -2.33 -15.41
C CYS A 320 7.94 -3.35 -16.48
N GLY A 321 8.87 -3.65 -17.38
CA GLY A 321 8.71 -4.74 -18.33
C GLY A 321 10.04 -5.30 -18.80
N TRP A 322 9.98 -6.49 -19.39
CA TRP A 322 11.16 -7.20 -19.84
C TRP A 322 11.56 -6.72 -21.24
N HIS A 323 12.83 -6.31 -21.38
CA HIS A 323 13.41 -5.85 -22.63
C HIS A 323 14.91 -6.12 -22.67
N ASN A 324 15.42 -6.65 -23.79
CA ASN A 324 16.83 -6.94 -24.04
C ASN A 324 17.55 -7.65 -22.88
N GLY A 325 16.93 -8.70 -22.32
CA GLY A 325 17.55 -9.51 -21.27
C GLY A 325 17.55 -8.90 -19.87
N THR A 326 16.83 -7.78 -19.65
CA THR A 326 16.75 -7.11 -18.34
C THR A 326 15.34 -6.57 -18.06
N CYS A 327 15.00 -6.40 -16.78
CA CYS A 327 13.78 -5.73 -16.36
C CYS A 327 13.98 -4.21 -16.33
N GLN A 328 13.26 -3.48 -17.16
CA GLN A 328 13.47 -2.06 -17.42
C GLN A 328 12.19 -1.25 -17.21
N SER A 329 12.38 0.05 -16.99
CA SER A 329 11.30 1.02 -16.84
C SER A 329 10.60 1.31 -18.18
N VAL A 330 9.27 1.37 -18.15
CA VAL A 330 8.43 1.77 -19.31
C VAL A 330 8.69 3.21 -19.76
N TYR A 331 9.27 4.04 -18.88
CA TYR A 331 9.68 5.40 -19.22
C TYR A 331 10.96 5.45 -20.08
N LEU A 332 11.79 4.41 -20.01
CA LEU A 332 12.98 4.27 -20.84
C LEU A 332 12.63 3.62 -22.19
N HIS A 333 11.83 2.55 -22.16
CA HIS A 333 11.42 1.80 -23.34
C HIS A 333 9.94 1.43 -23.25
N ARG A 334 9.15 1.79 -24.26
CA ARG A 334 7.72 1.42 -24.30
C ARG A 334 7.48 0.01 -24.78
N GLU A 335 8.29 -0.47 -25.72
CA GLU A 335 8.18 -1.82 -26.27
C GLU A 335 8.83 -2.84 -25.33
N VAL A 336 8.08 -3.18 -24.28
CA VAL A 336 8.46 -4.13 -23.25
C VAL A 336 7.44 -5.26 -23.19
N LEU A 337 7.91 -6.45 -22.80
CA LEU A 337 7.01 -7.54 -22.45
C LEU A 337 6.51 -7.34 -21.01
N GLN A 338 5.20 -7.38 -20.80
CA GLN A 338 4.56 -7.19 -19.49
C GLN A 338 3.47 -8.24 -19.22
N ASN A 339 3.17 -8.44 -17.94
CA ASN A 339 2.04 -9.24 -17.46
C ASN A 339 1.29 -8.44 -16.39
N LEU A 340 0.13 -7.89 -16.73
CA LEU A 340 -0.67 -6.99 -15.86
C LEU A 340 -2.11 -7.50 -15.68
N ASN A 341 -2.27 -8.82 -15.63
CA ASN A 341 -3.49 -9.53 -15.27
C ASN A 341 -3.18 -10.53 -14.15
N LEU A 342 -4.23 -10.96 -13.44
CA LEU A 342 -4.11 -11.95 -12.36
C LEU A 342 -4.20 -13.41 -12.86
N ASP A 343 -4.24 -13.61 -14.18
CA ASP A 343 -4.29 -14.95 -14.77
C ASP A 343 -3.06 -15.80 -14.40
N PRO A 344 -3.23 -17.13 -14.29
CA PRO A 344 -2.13 -18.06 -14.06
C PRO A 344 -1.00 -17.90 -15.09
N TRP A 345 0.21 -18.24 -14.68
CA TRP A 345 1.38 -18.08 -15.52
C TRP A 345 1.31 -18.91 -16.82
N GLY A 346 1.26 -18.22 -17.96
CA GLY A 346 1.18 -18.83 -19.29
C GLY A 346 2.51 -18.96 -20.05
N GLY A 347 3.67 -18.72 -19.41
CA GLY A 347 4.98 -18.86 -20.07
C GLY A 347 5.26 -17.82 -21.15
N LYS A 348 5.23 -16.53 -20.79
CA LYS A 348 5.46 -15.41 -21.74
C LYS A 348 6.94 -15.18 -22.09
N CYS A 349 7.86 -15.78 -21.35
CA CYS A 349 9.29 -15.67 -21.57
C CYS A 349 9.75 -16.74 -22.56
N GLN A 350 10.52 -16.34 -23.59
CA GLN A 350 11.16 -17.32 -24.47
C GLN A 350 12.07 -18.20 -23.62
N LYS A 351 11.93 -19.52 -23.74
CA LYS A 351 12.94 -20.46 -23.27
C LYS A 351 14.20 -20.21 -24.11
N GLY A 352 15.07 -19.31 -23.65
CA GLY A 352 16.49 -19.49 -23.94
C GLY A 352 16.86 -20.86 -23.39
N ASP A 353 17.66 -21.63 -24.12
CA ASP A 353 18.20 -22.92 -23.71
C ASP A 353 19.15 -22.77 -22.51
N VAL A 354 18.65 -22.26 -21.39
CA VAL A 354 19.22 -22.56 -20.09
C VAL A 354 18.69 -23.95 -19.80
N LYS A 355 19.42 -24.95 -20.30
CA LYS A 355 19.44 -26.25 -19.61
C LYS A 355 19.63 -25.88 -18.14
N GLU A 356 18.67 -26.22 -17.27
CA GLU A 356 18.94 -26.23 -15.85
C GLU A 356 20.16 -27.12 -15.70
N ALA A 357 21.35 -26.53 -15.64
CA ALA A 357 22.53 -27.26 -15.30
C ALA A 357 22.22 -27.84 -13.91
N ASP A 358 22.49 -29.13 -13.77
CA ASP A 358 22.41 -29.86 -12.51
C ASP A 358 23.59 -29.42 -11.60
N ASP A 359 23.79 -28.10 -11.49
CA ASP A 359 24.90 -27.47 -10.80
C ASP A 359 24.53 -27.34 -9.33
N TYR A 360 24.69 -28.45 -8.61
CA TYR A 360 24.56 -28.47 -7.17
C TYR A 360 25.81 -27.90 -6.52
N GLN A 361 25.62 -26.94 -5.60
CA GLN A 361 26.70 -26.48 -4.75
C GLN A 361 27.05 -27.59 -3.74
N ASN A 362 28.25 -28.17 -3.86
CA ASN A 362 28.73 -29.17 -2.92
C ASN A 362 29.10 -28.51 -1.58
N ILE A 363 28.43 -28.92 -0.50
CA ILE A 363 28.69 -28.45 0.86
C ILE A 363 29.13 -29.61 1.72
N THR A 364 30.29 -29.47 2.36
CA THR A 364 30.80 -30.49 3.28
C THR A 364 30.30 -30.22 4.70
N VAL A 365 29.63 -31.19 5.30
CA VAL A 365 29.05 -31.09 6.64
C VAL A 365 29.59 -32.22 7.52
N VAL A 366 29.89 -31.90 8.78
CA VAL A 366 30.47 -32.84 9.74
C VAL A 366 29.37 -33.73 10.33
N PRO A 367 29.57 -35.05 10.46
CA PRO A 367 28.65 -35.90 11.23
C PRO A 367 28.44 -35.37 12.65
N PHE A 368 27.22 -35.55 13.18
CA PHE A 368 26.79 -35.11 14.50
C PHE A 368 26.79 -33.60 14.76
N SER A 369 27.05 -32.79 13.75
CA SER A 369 26.93 -31.34 13.83
C SER A 369 25.48 -30.88 13.66
N ARG A 370 25.24 -29.60 14.00
CA ARG A 370 24.02 -28.88 13.65
C ARG A 370 24.27 -28.17 12.32
N TYR A 371 23.30 -28.23 11.42
CA TYR A 371 23.35 -27.55 10.13
C TYR A 371 21.99 -26.98 9.75
N PHE A 372 21.95 -26.02 8.83
CA PHE A 372 20.71 -25.50 8.30
C PHE A 372 20.84 -25.13 6.83
N LEU A 373 19.74 -25.27 6.12
CA LEU A 373 19.60 -24.84 4.73
C LEU A 373 18.67 -23.63 4.71
N ASN A 374 19.07 -22.57 4.01
CA ASN A 374 18.31 -21.34 3.92
C ASN A 374 17.76 -21.14 2.51
N CYS A 375 16.45 -21.04 2.39
CA CYS A 375 15.82 -20.68 1.13
C CYS A 375 15.39 -19.21 1.17
N PRO A 376 15.97 -18.34 0.32
CA PRO A 376 15.64 -16.93 0.33
C PRO A 376 14.20 -16.70 -0.13
N ILE A 377 13.43 -15.96 0.67
CA ILE A 377 12.09 -15.52 0.29
C ILE A 377 12.24 -14.31 -0.65
N GLU A 378 11.78 -14.45 -1.89
CA GLU A 378 11.77 -13.40 -2.92
C GLU A 378 10.36 -12.84 -3.15
N SER A 379 9.33 -13.69 -3.06
CA SER A 379 7.93 -13.33 -3.22
C SER A 379 7.13 -13.80 -2.01
N HIS A 380 6.36 -12.89 -1.41
CA HIS A 380 5.43 -13.24 -0.33
C HIS A 380 4.13 -13.87 -0.83
N TYR A 381 3.93 -13.98 -2.15
CA TYR A 381 2.81 -14.70 -2.75
C TYR A 381 3.16 -16.15 -3.11
N ALA A 382 4.45 -16.51 -3.11
CA ALA A 382 4.91 -17.84 -3.44
C ALA A 382 4.86 -18.80 -2.24
N THR A 383 4.66 -20.09 -2.52
CA THR A 383 4.90 -21.20 -1.58
C THR A 383 6.30 -21.75 -1.79
N TYR A 384 7.01 -22.06 -0.71
CA TYR A 384 8.39 -22.56 -0.76
C TYR A 384 8.46 -23.99 -0.27
N ASN A 385 9.04 -24.87 -1.08
CA ASN A 385 9.13 -26.30 -0.82
C ASN A 385 10.58 -26.77 -0.83
N TRP A 386 10.99 -27.42 0.25
CA TRP A 386 12.27 -28.11 0.36
C TRP A 386 12.11 -29.58 0.00
N TYR A 387 12.98 -30.04 -0.89
CA TYR A 387 13.11 -31.43 -1.28
C TYR A 387 14.48 -31.96 -0.88
N HIS A 388 14.52 -33.21 -0.41
CA HIS A 388 15.75 -33.97 -0.18
C HIS A 388 15.65 -35.29 -0.94
N ASN A 389 16.58 -35.51 -1.88
CA ASN A 389 16.55 -36.65 -2.82
C ASN A 389 15.14 -36.89 -3.40
N ASP A 390 14.57 -35.84 -3.99
CA ASP A 390 13.23 -35.80 -4.60
C ASP A 390 12.04 -35.99 -3.66
N SER A 391 12.28 -36.17 -2.36
CA SER A 391 11.23 -36.27 -1.34
C SER A 391 10.95 -34.91 -0.71
N LEU A 392 9.68 -34.49 -0.67
CA LEU A 392 9.28 -33.26 0.01
C LEU A 392 9.50 -33.39 1.52
N ILE A 393 10.35 -32.53 2.09
CA ILE A 393 10.71 -32.56 3.51
C ILE A 393 10.16 -31.38 4.31
N LYS A 394 9.84 -30.26 3.65
CA LYS A 394 9.24 -29.09 4.31
C LYS A 394 8.54 -28.18 3.31
N THR A 395 7.38 -27.66 3.70
CA THR A 395 6.68 -26.56 3.02
C THR A 395 6.66 -25.34 3.95
N CYS A 396 7.03 -24.19 3.41
CA CYS A 396 6.97 -22.89 4.06
C CYS A 396 5.92 -22.03 3.36
N ASN A 397 4.88 -21.64 4.10
CA ASN A 397 3.89 -20.68 3.62
C ASN A 397 4.26 -19.27 4.10
N THR A 398 4.24 -18.31 3.19
CA THR A 398 4.57 -16.90 3.44
C THR A 398 3.43 -16.11 4.11
N THR A 399 2.32 -16.75 4.45
CA THR A 399 1.16 -16.13 5.12
C THR A 399 1.42 -15.78 6.58
N HIS A 400 2.52 -16.28 7.16
CA HIS A 400 2.98 -15.95 8.51
C HIS A 400 4.25 -15.08 8.46
N PRO A 401 4.52 -14.26 9.49
CA PRO A 401 5.70 -13.36 9.55
C PRO A 401 7.04 -14.11 9.73
N GLN A 402 7.14 -15.35 9.26
CA GLN A 402 8.40 -16.07 9.20
C GLN A 402 9.18 -15.51 8.01
N GLN A 403 10.22 -14.73 8.32
CA GLN A 403 11.01 -14.00 7.31
C GLN A 403 11.84 -14.94 6.42
N ASP A 404 12.14 -16.17 6.88
CA ASP A 404 13.01 -17.12 6.21
C ASP A 404 12.42 -18.53 6.14
N CYS A 405 12.59 -19.22 5.01
CA CYS A 405 12.25 -20.65 4.87
C CYS A 405 13.47 -21.52 5.16
N LEU A 406 13.70 -21.78 6.45
CA LEU A 406 14.83 -22.58 6.95
C LEU A 406 14.48 -24.06 7.11
N HIS A 407 15.36 -24.96 6.67
CA HIS A 407 15.34 -26.38 7.08
C HIS A 407 16.49 -26.64 8.05
N PHE A 408 16.16 -27.02 9.29
CA PHE A 408 17.15 -27.22 10.36
C PHE A 408 17.44 -28.71 10.56
N ILE A 409 18.72 -29.06 10.62
CA ILE A 409 19.22 -30.41 10.90
C ILE A 409 19.92 -30.37 12.25
N GLN A 410 19.27 -30.91 13.28
CA GLN A 410 19.79 -30.89 14.67
C GLN A 410 21.04 -31.73 14.87
N ASN A 411 21.08 -32.89 14.22
CA ASN A 411 22.13 -33.89 14.40
C ASN A 411 22.35 -34.61 13.06
N VAL A 412 23.35 -34.14 12.30
CA VAL A 412 23.63 -34.64 10.94
C VAL A 412 24.02 -36.12 11.00
N SER A 413 23.28 -36.94 10.26
CA SER A 413 23.50 -38.39 10.15
C SER A 413 23.65 -38.80 8.68
N HIS A 414 23.95 -40.07 8.42
CA HIS A 414 24.10 -40.60 7.06
C HIS A 414 22.85 -40.38 6.18
N LEU A 415 21.66 -40.28 6.77
CA LEU A 415 20.40 -40.03 6.09
C LEU A 415 20.26 -38.59 5.58
N HIS A 416 21.06 -37.65 6.08
CA HIS A 416 20.95 -36.22 5.73
C HIS A 416 21.93 -35.79 4.63
N TYR A 417 22.76 -36.71 4.12
CA TYR A 417 23.59 -36.41 2.96
C TYR A 417 22.80 -36.62 1.66
N GLY A 418 23.20 -35.93 0.59
CA GLY A 418 22.50 -35.99 -0.70
C GLY A 418 22.07 -34.62 -1.21
N HIS A 419 21.13 -34.62 -2.15
CA HIS A 419 20.70 -33.43 -2.87
C HIS A 419 19.55 -32.74 -2.12
N TYR A 420 19.67 -31.44 -1.94
CA TYR A 420 18.65 -30.55 -1.41
C TYR A 420 18.30 -29.50 -2.43
N VAL A 421 17.00 -29.34 -2.68
CA VAL A 421 16.48 -28.33 -3.60
C VAL A 421 15.40 -27.53 -2.90
N CYS A 422 15.51 -26.20 -2.93
CA CYS A 422 14.39 -25.32 -2.61
C CYS A 422 13.72 -24.83 -3.88
N ILE A 423 12.42 -25.04 -3.98
CA ILE A 423 11.58 -24.60 -5.10
C ILE A 423 10.57 -23.58 -4.60
N SER A 424 10.46 -22.44 -5.28
CA SER A 424 9.35 -21.51 -5.10
C SER A 424 8.29 -21.74 -6.17
N GLU A 425 7.02 -21.70 -5.76
CA GLU A 425 5.86 -21.88 -6.62
C GLU A 425 4.86 -20.74 -6.43
N GLU A 426 4.54 -20.03 -7.52
CA GLU A 426 3.63 -18.87 -7.54
C GLU A 426 2.83 -18.88 -8.85
N ASP A 427 1.50 -18.85 -8.78
CA ASP A 427 0.60 -18.81 -9.94
C ASP A 427 0.93 -19.86 -11.03
N GLY A 428 1.37 -21.06 -10.60
CA GLY A 428 1.77 -22.17 -11.47
C GLY A 428 3.19 -22.07 -12.04
N PHE A 429 3.91 -20.97 -11.81
CA PHE A 429 5.33 -20.85 -12.10
C PHE A 429 6.16 -21.50 -11.00
N ARG A 430 7.12 -22.35 -11.38
CA ARG A 430 8.03 -23.05 -10.46
C ARG A 430 9.48 -22.71 -10.82
N GLN A 431 10.28 -22.34 -9.82
CA GLN A 431 11.72 -22.13 -10.00
C GLN A 431 12.51 -22.70 -8.82
N ALA A 432 13.65 -23.32 -9.12
CA ALA A 432 14.63 -23.69 -8.11
C ALA A 432 15.44 -22.47 -7.69
N LEU A 433 15.48 -22.19 -6.39
CA LEU A 433 16.21 -21.07 -5.80
C LEU A 433 17.53 -21.50 -5.17
N VAL A 434 17.57 -22.72 -4.63
CA VAL A 434 18.74 -23.30 -3.98
C VAL A 434 18.88 -24.74 -4.46
N LYS A 435 20.09 -25.13 -4.85
CA LYS A 435 20.48 -26.52 -5.19
C LYS A 435 21.80 -26.82 -4.46
N GLU A 436 21.73 -27.55 -3.37
CA GLU A 436 22.89 -27.90 -2.54
C GLU A 436 23.05 -29.41 -2.44
N ARG A 437 24.28 -29.91 -2.40
CA ARG A 437 24.59 -31.31 -2.14
C ARG A 437 25.39 -31.44 -0.86
N LEU A 438 24.78 -31.99 0.18
CA LEU A 438 25.47 -32.22 1.45
C LEU A 438 26.34 -33.47 1.35
N LEU A 439 27.64 -33.30 1.62
CA LEU A 439 28.66 -34.33 1.56
C LEU A 439 29.25 -34.60 2.93
N ASN A 440 29.53 -35.87 3.20
CA ASN A 440 30.21 -36.29 4.42
C ASN A 440 31.71 -35.96 4.34
N GLN A 441 32.19 -35.15 5.28
CA GLN A 441 33.60 -34.76 5.38
C GLN A 441 34.56 -35.96 5.42
N LEU A 442 34.17 -37.07 6.08
CA LEU A 442 35.00 -38.26 6.22
C LEU A 442 35.26 -39.00 4.89
N ARG A 443 34.42 -38.82 3.87
CA ARG A 443 34.62 -39.42 2.54
C ARG A 443 35.49 -38.57 1.62
N PHE A 444 35.56 -37.26 1.81
CA PHE A 444 36.34 -36.37 0.95
C PHE A 444 37.87 -36.49 1.19
N MET A 445 38.28 -36.86 2.40
CA MET A 445 39.69 -37.16 2.72
C MET A 445 40.19 -38.48 2.13
N SER A 446 39.30 -39.44 1.88
CA SER A 446 39.65 -40.75 1.29
C SER A 446 40.02 -40.66 -0.19
N GLN A 447 39.53 -39.66 -0.93
CA GLN A 447 39.82 -39.50 -2.36
C GLN A 447 41.03 -38.60 -2.69
N LYS A 448 41.53 -37.79 -1.74
CA LYS A 448 42.70 -36.91 -1.95
C LYS A 448 43.98 -37.38 -1.24
N GLY A 449 43.92 -38.41 -0.40
CA GLY A 449 45.08 -39.02 0.25
C GLY A 449 45.59 -40.27 -0.49
N GLN A 450 46.31 -40.09 -1.60
CA GLN A 450 47.21 -41.15 -2.11
C GLN A 450 48.49 -41.18 -1.27
N ALA A 451 48.97 -42.37 -0.91
CA ALA A 451 50.40 -42.65 -0.86
C ALA A 451 50.62 -44.14 -1.16
N THR A 452 51.25 -44.41 -2.29
CA THR A 452 51.86 -45.70 -2.62
C THR A 452 52.86 -46.07 -1.53
N ILE A 453 52.55 -47.13 -0.79
CA ILE A 453 53.47 -47.72 0.20
C ILE A 453 54.59 -48.41 -0.58
N THR A 454 55.73 -47.73 -0.71
CA THR A 454 56.98 -48.39 -1.10
C THR A 454 57.51 -49.19 0.09
N PHE A 455 57.55 -50.51 -0.07
CA PHE A 455 57.96 -51.55 0.90
C PHE A 455 59.43 -51.48 1.41
N ALA A 456 60.12 -50.34 1.28
CA ALA A 456 61.56 -50.26 1.55
C ALA A 456 61.95 -49.77 2.96
N SER A 457 61.04 -49.24 3.78
CA SER A 457 61.41 -48.66 5.09
C SER A 457 61.26 -49.59 6.31
N TRP A 458 60.66 -50.78 6.15
CA TRP A 458 60.46 -51.72 7.27
C TRP A 458 61.69 -52.58 7.58
N LEU A 459 62.59 -52.77 6.61
CA LEU A 459 63.83 -53.55 6.81
C LEU A 459 64.92 -52.79 7.59
N GLN A 460 64.90 -51.46 7.61
CA GLN A 460 65.86 -50.67 8.40
C GLN A 460 65.46 -50.54 9.87
N LEU A 461 64.16 -50.60 10.20
CA LEU A 461 63.70 -50.60 11.59
C LEU A 461 63.92 -51.95 12.29
N LEU A 462 63.85 -53.06 11.56
CA LEU A 462 64.15 -54.40 12.09
C LEU A 462 65.65 -54.60 12.40
N LEU A 463 66.55 -53.96 11.67
CA LEU A 463 68.00 -54.04 11.92
C LEU A 463 68.43 -53.23 13.14
N VAL A 464 67.73 -52.14 13.47
CA VAL A 464 68.01 -51.31 14.65
C VAL A 464 67.51 -51.98 15.94
N VAL A 465 66.41 -52.73 15.88
CA VAL A 465 65.90 -53.48 17.04
C VAL A 465 66.76 -54.72 17.35
N LEU A 466 67.31 -55.40 16.34
CA LEU A 466 68.21 -56.55 16.52
C LEU A 466 69.61 -56.17 17.05
N LEU A 467 70.08 -54.94 16.82
CA LEU A 467 71.35 -54.45 17.38
C LEU A 467 71.22 -53.96 18.83
N LEU A 468 70.01 -53.68 19.31
CA LEU A 468 69.74 -53.26 20.69
C LEU A 468 69.60 -54.44 21.68
N GLU A 469 69.35 -55.66 21.20
CA GLU A 469 69.34 -56.87 22.04
C GLU A 469 70.70 -57.60 22.16
N LEU A 470 71.75 -57.13 21.48
CA LEU A 470 73.12 -57.69 21.59
C LEU A 470 74.00 -56.94 22.61
N PHE A 471 73.47 -55.92 23.28
CA PHE A 471 74.12 -55.22 24.39
C PHE A 471 73.21 -55.11 25.62
N HIS A 472 72.67 -56.23 26.08
CA HIS A 472 72.33 -56.45 27.51
C HIS A 472 72.46 -57.93 27.88
#